data_AF-A0A5S9ML24-F1
#
_entry.id   AF-A0A5S9ML24-F1
#
_cell.length_a   1.000
_cell.length_b   1.000
_cell.length_c   1.000
_cell.angle_alpha   90.00
_cell.angle_beta   90.00
_cell.angle_gamma   90.00
#
_symmetry.space_group_name_H-M   'P 1'
#
loop_
_entity.id
_entity.type
_entity.pdbx_description
1 polymer ?
#
loop_
_entity_poly.entity_id
_entity_poly.type
_entity_poly.pdbx_seq_one_letter_code
_entity_poly.pdbx_strand_id
1 'polypeptide(L)'
;MLDGKNYKLWSIDEETGKIVFFQTYKGKYIFQEGLDDTETIGQITLNLNDQNEIVSYQQSMVTSINEVRKETLVPALETVKDLYTQNMLSQNTTVKKVELGYYTQYPGQSTQVMVPVWRVELEGVSAGSKKRQKKNI
;
A
#
# COMPACT_ATOMS: atom_id res chain seq x y z
N MET A 1 21.34 -1.97 -5.17
CA MET A 1 20.05 -1.25 -5.18
C MET A 1 20.12 -0.07 -6.15
N LEU A 2 19.19 0.02 -7.09
CA LEU A 2 19.12 1.10 -8.08
C LEU A 2 18.14 2.16 -7.61
N ASP A 3 18.47 3.45 -7.82
CA ASP A 3 17.61 4.60 -7.49
C ASP A 3 16.94 4.55 -6.10
N GLY A 4 17.68 4.06 -5.10
CA GLY A 4 17.11 3.79 -3.78
C GLY A 4 16.49 4.99 -3.07
N LYS A 5 16.96 6.20 -3.38
CA LYS A 5 16.37 7.48 -2.92
C LYS A 5 14.89 7.67 -3.30
N ASN A 6 14.43 6.97 -4.33
CA ASN A 6 13.05 7.04 -4.78
C ASN A 6 12.14 6.07 -4.00
N TYR A 7 12.66 5.28 -3.07
CA TYR A 7 11.88 4.34 -2.28
C TYR A 7 11.81 4.78 -0.82
N LYS A 8 10.69 4.51 -0.15
CA LYS A 8 10.48 4.77 1.28
C LYS A 8 10.03 3.51 1.99
N LEU A 9 10.45 3.38 3.25
CA LEU A 9 10.13 2.23 4.09
C LEU A 9 8.62 2.08 4.20
N TRP A 10 8.13 0.88 3.87
CA TRP A 10 6.73 0.51 3.99
C TRP A 10 6.48 -0.35 5.22
N SER A 11 7.25 -1.43 5.38
CA SER A 11 7.09 -2.35 6.50
C SER A 11 8.39 -3.05 6.86
N ILE A 12 8.45 -3.51 8.11
CA ILE A 12 9.46 -4.41 8.63
C ILE A 12 8.69 -5.59 9.21
N ASP A 13 8.99 -6.78 8.74
CA ASP A 13 8.48 -8.03 9.29
C ASP A 13 9.65 -8.79 9.91
N GLU A 14 9.74 -8.70 11.24
CA GLU A 14 10.80 -9.35 12.02
C GLU A 14 10.63 -10.87 12.06
N GLU A 15 9.40 -11.39 11.91
CA GLU A 15 9.15 -12.84 11.93
C GLU A 15 9.67 -13.51 10.66
N THR A 16 9.50 -12.85 9.51
CA THR A 16 9.98 -13.37 8.22
C THR A 16 11.34 -12.81 7.79
N GLY A 17 11.90 -11.87 8.56
CA GLY A 17 13.17 -11.21 8.23
C GLY A 17 13.08 -10.36 6.97
N LYS A 18 11.95 -9.70 6.70
CA LYS A 18 11.72 -8.92 5.47
C LYS A 18 11.59 -7.44 5.76
N ILE A 19 12.31 -6.61 5.00
CA ILE A 19 12.13 -5.16 4.99
C ILE A 19 11.63 -4.75 3.61
N VAL A 20 10.47 -4.10 3.57
CA VAL A 20 9.81 -3.69 2.33
C VAL A 20 9.85 -2.19 2.17
N PHE A 21 10.20 -1.72 0.98
CA PHE A 21 10.13 -0.34 0.57
C PHE A 21 9.26 -0.18 -0.67
N PHE A 22 8.43 0.85 -0.70
CA PHE A 22 7.65 1.21 -1.88
C PHE A 22 8.27 2.41 -2.58
N GLN A 23 8.27 2.35 -3.91
CA GLN A 23 8.69 3.46 -4.76
C GLN A 23 7.76 4.65 -4.54
N THR A 24 8.33 5.84 -4.71
CA THR A 24 7.64 7.11 -4.59
C THR A 24 7.75 7.90 -5.88
N TYR A 25 6.70 8.65 -6.17
CA TYR A 25 6.67 9.64 -7.24
C TYR A 25 6.25 10.98 -6.64
N LYS A 26 7.04 12.04 -6.92
CA LYS A 26 6.86 13.36 -6.31
C LYS A 26 6.75 13.32 -4.77
N GLY A 27 7.54 12.43 -4.15
CA GLY A 27 7.59 12.23 -2.70
C GLY A 27 6.41 11.47 -2.09
N LYS A 28 5.44 11.01 -2.91
CA LYS A 28 4.27 10.26 -2.49
C LYS A 28 4.41 8.79 -2.84
N TYR A 29 3.88 7.90 -2.00
CA TYR A 29 3.91 6.46 -2.26
C TYR A 29 3.19 6.10 -3.55
N ILE A 30 3.75 5.13 -4.27
CA ILE A 30 3.00 4.28 -5.20
C ILE A 30 2.53 3.10 -4.35
N PHE A 31 1.27 3.13 -3.93
CA PHE A 31 0.63 2.04 -3.22
C PHE A 31 0.40 0.87 -4.18
N GLN A 32 0.48 -0.34 -3.64
CA GLN A 32 0.25 -1.59 -4.35
C GLN A 32 -0.39 -2.60 -3.41
N GLU A 33 -1.11 -3.57 -3.99
CA GLU A 33 -1.66 -4.71 -3.26
C GLU A 33 -0.64 -5.83 -3.18
N GLY A 34 -0.72 -6.61 -2.10
CA GLY A 34 0.20 -7.72 -1.85
C GLY A 34 1.62 -7.27 -1.49
N LEU A 35 2.37 -8.21 -0.92
CA LEU A 35 3.82 -8.09 -0.70
C LEU A 35 4.57 -9.17 -1.51
N ASP A 36 3.84 -9.94 -2.32
CA ASP A 36 4.43 -10.94 -3.20
C ASP A 36 5.17 -10.23 -4.34
N ASP A 37 6.46 -10.51 -4.47
CA ASP A 37 7.33 -9.86 -5.44
C ASP A 37 6.87 -10.07 -6.89
N THR A 38 6.01 -11.06 -7.16
CA THR A 38 5.44 -11.34 -8.49
C THR A 38 4.31 -10.39 -8.91
N GLU A 39 3.67 -9.70 -7.96
CA GLU A 39 2.50 -8.83 -8.20
C GLU A 39 2.82 -7.33 -8.02
N THR A 40 4.06 -6.99 -7.69
CA THR A 40 4.47 -5.62 -7.34
C THR A 40 5.10 -4.89 -8.53
N ILE A 41 4.90 -3.57 -8.61
CA ILE A 41 5.41 -2.75 -9.74
C ILE A 41 6.53 -1.78 -9.34
N GLY A 42 6.72 -1.54 -8.04
CA GLY A 42 7.67 -0.56 -7.51
C GLY A 42 8.08 -0.88 -6.08
N GLN A 43 8.66 -2.06 -5.85
CA GLN A 43 9.04 -2.57 -4.54
C GLN A 43 10.55 -2.79 -4.43
N ILE A 44 11.09 -2.63 -3.23
CA ILE A 44 12.34 -3.28 -2.84
C ILE A 44 12.05 -4.14 -1.62
N THR A 45 12.44 -5.41 -1.70
CA THR A 45 12.37 -6.37 -0.59
C THR A 45 13.80 -6.71 -0.20
N LEU A 46 14.18 -6.42 1.04
CA LEU A 46 15.44 -6.89 1.63
C LEU A 46 15.13 -8.14 2.46
N ASN A 47 15.91 -9.21 2.26
CA ASN A 47 15.81 -10.42 3.07
C ASN A 47 16.98 -10.46 4.05
N LEU A 48 16.65 -10.66 5.33
CA LEU A 48 17.59 -10.78 6.43
C LEU A 48 17.86 -12.25 6.77
N ASN A 49 19.04 -12.53 7.34
CA ASN A 49 19.28 -13.79 8.05
C ASN A 49 18.90 -13.67 9.54
N ASP A 50 19.08 -14.75 10.30
CA ASP A 50 18.80 -14.82 11.75
C ASP A 50 19.65 -13.85 12.59
N GLN A 51 20.71 -13.29 12.01
CA GLN A 51 21.60 -12.29 12.62
C GLN A 51 21.21 -10.85 12.25
N ASN A 52 20.06 -10.64 11.61
CA ASN A 52 19.58 -9.36 11.09
C ASN A 52 20.51 -8.72 10.04
N GLU A 53 21.27 -9.53 9.32
CA GLU A 53 22.13 -9.07 8.23
C GLU A 53 21.40 -9.22 6.89
N ILE A 54 21.50 -8.21 6.02
CA ILE A 54 20.91 -8.27 4.68
C ILE A 54 21.70 -9.27 3.84
N VAL A 55 21.06 -10.38 3.45
CA VAL A 55 21.68 -11.43 2.63
C VAL A 55 21.27 -11.37 1.16
N SER A 56 20.13 -10.76 0.84
CA SER A 56 19.70 -10.55 -0.54
C SER A 56 18.70 -9.41 -0.65
N TYR A 57 18.46 -8.96 -1.88
CA TYR A 57 17.36 -8.06 -2.17
C TYR A 57 16.72 -8.38 -3.52
N GLN A 58 15.45 -8.01 -3.66
CA GLN A 58 14.71 -7.99 -4.91
C GLN A 58 14.19 -6.58 -5.16
N GLN A 59 14.08 -6.19 -6.43
CA GLN A 59 13.65 -4.85 -6.81
C GLN A 59 12.78 -4.88 -8.07
N SER A 60 11.62 -4.23 -8.00
CA SER A 60 10.80 -3.81 -9.14
C SER A 60 10.77 -2.28 -9.19
N MET A 61 10.67 -1.71 -10.41
CA MET A 61 10.72 -0.27 -10.61
C MET A 61 9.80 0.17 -11.73
N VAL A 62 8.94 1.14 -11.42
CA VAL A 62 8.21 1.92 -12.42
C VAL A 62 9.16 2.96 -12.99
N THR A 63 9.40 2.89 -14.29
CA THR A 63 10.23 3.86 -15.03
C THR A 63 9.35 4.70 -15.94
N SER A 64 9.90 5.82 -16.44
CA SER A 64 9.24 6.65 -17.48
C SER A 64 7.82 7.12 -17.11
N ILE A 65 7.62 7.57 -15.88
CA ILE A 65 6.32 8.07 -15.40
C ILE A 65 5.99 9.39 -16.12
N ASN A 66 4.91 9.39 -16.88
CA ASN A 66 4.40 10.55 -17.62
C ASN A 66 3.01 10.95 -17.13
N GLU A 67 2.78 12.25 -16.96
CA GLU A 67 1.45 12.77 -16.60
C GLU A 67 0.57 12.88 -17.85
N VAL A 68 -0.46 12.05 -17.91
CA VAL A 68 -1.38 12.00 -19.06
C VAL A 68 -2.59 12.91 -18.90
N ARG A 69 -3.03 13.18 -17.66
CA ARG A 69 -4.23 13.96 -17.33
C ARG A 69 -4.07 14.63 -15.96
N LYS A 70 -4.80 15.73 -15.75
CA LYS A 70 -4.95 16.39 -14.45
C LYS A 70 -6.41 16.34 -14.04
N GLU A 71 -6.67 15.98 -12.79
CA GLU A 71 -8.01 15.90 -12.22
C GLU A 71 -8.02 16.60 -10.86
N THR A 72 -9.17 17.17 -10.50
CA THR A 72 -9.37 17.76 -9.18
C THR A 72 -9.55 16.65 -8.16
N LEU A 73 -8.69 16.62 -7.16
CA LEU A 73 -8.75 15.63 -6.09
C LEU A 73 -9.82 16.01 -5.06
N VAL A 74 -10.62 15.03 -4.64
CA VAL A 74 -11.51 15.18 -3.47
C VAL A 74 -10.65 15.49 -2.23
N PRO A 75 -11.00 16.47 -1.39
CA PRO A 75 -10.22 16.77 -0.18
C PRO A 75 -10.16 15.59 0.80
N ALA A 76 -9.04 15.43 1.51
CA ALA A 76 -8.83 14.34 2.47
C ALA A 76 -9.96 14.18 3.49
N LEU A 77 -10.45 15.30 4.05
CA LEU A 77 -11.55 15.30 5.02
C LEU A 77 -12.84 14.75 4.40
N GLU A 78 -13.12 15.11 3.14
CA GLU A 78 -14.31 14.64 2.44
C GLU A 78 -14.20 13.14 2.17
N THR A 79 -13.02 12.64 1.79
CA THR A 79 -12.79 11.20 1.66
C THR A 79 -13.04 10.44 2.97
N VAL A 80 -12.62 10.98 4.12
CA VAL A 80 -12.92 10.34 5.42
C VAL A 80 -14.42 10.33 5.71
N LYS A 81 -15.13 11.42 5.39
CA LYS A 81 -16.61 11.45 5.53
C LYS A 81 -17.27 10.43 4.61
N ASP A 82 -16.80 10.29 3.37
CA ASP A 82 -17.32 9.31 2.42
C ASP A 82 -17.17 7.88 2.96
N LEU A 83 -16.02 7.53 3.56
CA LEU A 83 -15.83 6.23 4.21
C LEU A 83 -16.81 6.03 5.37
N TYR A 84 -17.08 7.07 6.15
CA TYR A 84 -18.06 7.01 7.24
C TYR A 84 -19.49 6.81 6.72
N THR A 85 -19.92 7.61 5.74
CA THR A 85 -21.28 7.55 5.19
C THR A 85 -21.56 6.25 4.43
N GLN A 86 -20.52 5.64 3.86
CA GLN A 86 -20.59 4.32 3.21
C GLN A 86 -20.52 3.14 4.19
N ASN A 87 -20.53 3.38 5.50
CA ASN A 87 -20.37 2.36 6.55
C ASN A 87 -19.07 1.53 6.42
N MET A 88 -18.01 2.11 5.85
CA MET A 88 -16.69 1.47 5.75
C MET A 88 -15.87 1.63 7.04
N LEU A 89 -16.25 2.55 7.92
CA LEU A 89 -15.65 2.74 9.23
C LEU A 89 -16.48 2.01 10.29
N SER A 90 -15.87 1.03 10.97
CA SER A 90 -16.51 0.33 12.08
C SER A 90 -16.62 1.24 13.31
N GLN A 91 -17.56 0.93 14.21
CA GLN A 91 -17.63 1.59 15.52
C GLN A 91 -16.30 1.47 16.26
N ASN A 92 -15.93 2.50 17.02
CA ASN A 92 -14.68 2.58 17.79
C ASN A 92 -13.41 2.48 16.93
N THR A 93 -13.47 2.91 15.67
CA THR A 93 -12.30 3.08 14.80
C THR A 93 -11.77 4.51 14.89
N THR A 94 -10.45 4.65 14.98
CA THR A 94 -9.71 5.92 14.95
C THR A 94 -8.96 6.05 13.63
N VAL A 95 -9.10 7.18 12.94
CA VAL A 95 -8.27 7.51 11.77
C VAL A 95 -6.90 7.95 12.25
N LYS A 96 -5.86 7.19 11.92
CA LYS A 96 -4.47 7.47 12.33
C LYS A 96 -3.73 8.33 11.33
N LYS A 97 -3.95 8.08 10.03
CA LYS A 97 -3.26 8.76 8.94
C LYS A 97 -4.15 8.84 7.71
N VAL A 98 -4.09 9.97 7.01
CA VAL A 98 -4.66 10.14 5.68
C VAL A 98 -3.55 10.64 4.77
N GLU A 99 -3.14 9.81 3.80
CA GLU A 99 -1.95 10.08 2.98
C GLU A 99 -2.29 9.97 1.50
N LEU A 100 -1.93 11.01 0.73
CA LEU A 100 -2.07 11.01 -0.72
C LEU A 100 -0.93 10.21 -1.34
N GLY A 101 -1.29 9.31 -2.24
CA GLY A 101 -0.37 8.55 -3.08
C GLY A 101 -0.96 8.24 -4.44
N TYR A 102 -0.35 7.30 -5.11
CA TYR A 102 -0.77 6.78 -6.40
C TYR A 102 -1.06 5.30 -6.27
N TYR A 103 -2.01 4.77 -7.02
CA TYR A 103 -2.35 3.35 -7.00
C TYR A 103 -2.67 2.87 -8.42
N THR A 104 -2.35 1.61 -8.72
CA THR A 104 -2.80 0.90 -9.92
C THR A 104 -3.61 -0.32 -9.50
N GLN A 105 -4.73 -0.55 -10.19
CA GLN A 105 -5.60 -1.70 -9.92
C GLN A 105 -5.14 -2.98 -10.63
N TYR A 106 -4.30 -2.87 -11.68
CA TYR A 106 -3.95 -3.99 -12.55
C TYR A 106 -2.42 -4.11 -12.74
N PRO A 107 -1.68 -4.54 -11.73
CA PRO A 107 -0.24 -4.78 -11.86
C PRO A 107 0.07 -5.83 -12.96
N GLY A 108 1.27 -5.77 -13.54
CA GLY A 108 1.77 -6.82 -14.46
C GLY A 108 1.73 -6.51 -15.97
N GLN A 109 1.14 -5.41 -16.41
CA GLN A 109 1.29 -4.91 -17.79
C GLN A 109 2.54 -4.04 -17.94
N SER A 110 3.12 -4.01 -19.14
CA SER A 110 4.30 -3.17 -19.47
C SER A 110 4.03 -1.67 -19.35
N THR A 111 2.77 -1.25 -19.47
CA THR A 111 2.30 0.11 -19.23
C THR A 111 1.26 0.10 -18.13
N GLN A 112 1.45 0.94 -17.12
CA GLN A 112 0.58 1.05 -15.96
C GLN A 112 -0.07 2.43 -15.90
N VAL A 113 -1.38 2.48 -15.70
CA VAL A 113 -2.09 3.73 -15.41
C VAL A 113 -2.27 3.83 -13.90
N MET A 114 -1.61 4.82 -13.31
CA MET A 114 -1.74 5.11 -11.88
C MET A 114 -2.65 6.32 -11.66
N VAL A 115 -3.55 6.22 -10.70
CA VAL A 115 -4.44 7.32 -10.31
C VAL A 115 -4.12 7.81 -8.90
N PRO A 116 -4.30 9.10 -8.60
CA PRO A 116 -4.10 9.61 -7.25
C PRO A 116 -5.19 9.09 -6.30
N VAL A 117 -4.80 8.63 -5.12
CA VAL A 117 -5.72 8.09 -4.10
C VAL A 117 -5.35 8.56 -2.70
N TRP A 118 -6.33 8.63 -1.80
CA TRP A 118 -6.09 8.79 -0.37
C TRP A 118 -6.06 7.42 0.30
N ARG A 119 -4.94 7.07 0.93
CA ARG A 119 -4.86 5.94 1.87
C ARG A 119 -5.28 6.42 3.26
N VAL A 120 -6.30 5.78 3.82
CA VAL A 120 -6.78 6.04 5.17
C VAL A 120 -6.36 4.88 6.06
N GLU A 121 -5.48 5.16 7.02
CA GLU A 121 -5.02 4.19 8.01
C GLU A 121 -5.91 4.26 9.24
N LEU A 122 -6.42 3.09 9.65
CA LEU A 122 -7.39 2.93 10.70
C LEU A 122 -6.80 2.10 11.84
N GLU A 123 -7.11 2.49 13.07
CA GLU A 123 -6.85 1.69 14.27
C GLU A 123 -8.18 1.42 14.95
N GLY A 124 -8.46 0.16 15.29
CA GLY A 124 -9.70 -0.20 15.98
C GLY A 124 -9.57 -1.54 16.66
N VAL A 125 -10.50 -1.80 17.59
CA VAL A 125 -10.66 -3.12 18.19
C VAL A 125 -11.46 -3.97 17.21
N SER A 126 -10.90 -5.06 16.71
CA SER A 126 -11.65 -6.00 15.88
C SER A 126 -12.86 -6.50 16.66
N ALA A 127 -14.07 -6.07 16.30
CA ALA A 127 -15.28 -6.76 16.71
C ALA A 127 -15.21 -8.15 16.06
N GLY A 128 -15.03 -9.18 16.88
CA GLY A 128 -14.79 -10.55 16.45
C GLY A 128 -15.68 -10.97 15.28
N SER A 129 -15.05 -11.54 14.26
CA SER A 129 -15.69 -12.13 13.09
C SER A 129 -16.85 -13.03 13.53
N LYS A 130 -18.10 -12.60 13.32
CA LYS A 130 -19.25 -13.51 13.39
C LYS A 130 -19.02 -14.60 12.36
N LYS A 131 -18.55 -15.77 12.81
CA LYS A 131 -18.50 -16.99 11.99
C LYS A 131 -19.88 -17.18 11.37
N ARG A 132 -19.93 -17.17 10.04
CA ARG A 132 -21.10 -17.65 9.29
C ARG A 132 -21.38 -19.08 9.78
N GLN A 133 -22.47 -19.22 10.54
CA GLN A 133 -23.01 -20.53 10.90
C GLN A 133 -23.49 -21.16 9.58
N LYS A 134 -22.81 -22.23 9.13
CA LYS A 134 -23.33 -23.08 8.07
C LYS A 134 -24.62 -23.71 8.60
N LYS A 135 -25.77 -23.29 8.05
CA LYS A 135 -27.01 -24.04 8.14
C LYS A 135 -26.84 -25.28 7.26
N ASN A 136 -26.71 -26.44 7.90
CA ASN A 136 -26.93 -27.71 7.22
C ASN A 136 -28.44 -27.86 7.02
N ILE A 137 -28.85 -28.09 5.78
CA ILE A 137 -30.11 -28.77 5.44
C ILE A 137 -29.70 -30.15 4.96
#